data_AF-A0A2W2CQ19-F1
#
_entry.id   AF-A0A2W2CQ19-F1
#
_cell.length_a   1.000
_cell.length_b   1.000
_cell.length_c   1.000
_cell.angle_alpha   90.00
_cell.angle_beta   90.00
_cell.angle_gamma   90.00
#
_symmetry.space_group_name_H-M   'P 1'
#
loop_
_entity.id
_entity.type
_entity.pdbx_description
1 polymer ?
#
loop_
_entity_poly.entity_id
_entity_poly.type
_entity_poly.pdbx_seq_one_letter_code
_entity_poly.pdbx_strand_id
1 'polypeptide(L)'
;MGVAGRRRARLVARLAVVAFLVAGGLVADLLGVTVTRPAFAHAYLMGSSPVDGQVLDRAPAEVSLRFNEAVSLGRRSIQLLDVTGRSLTTGAPGHAEGKANTAQVGLPADLAEGTYVVAWRITSADSHVVSGAFSFSVGHRSSMAASLEQDADPAVPVVDAVGRGLAFLGLALVLGGGLFVAVLWPGGRNDRRGRRIVWSGFALLAAGTTVVLLVQGPYAEGASLAAAADPTLLGATLSTRLGQALAARLVLVALLAAAFHLALRPTNRTPAPT
;
A
#
# COMPACT_ATOMS: atom_id res chain seq x y z
N MET A 1 -45.10 23.89 1.28
CA MET A 1 -43.88 23.69 0.46
C MET A 1 -44.24 23.35 -0.98
N GLY A 2 -44.03 24.30 -1.89
CA GLY A 2 -44.36 24.15 -3.32
C GLY A 2 -43.56 23.04 -4.03
N VAL A 3 -44.14 22.51 -5.10
CA VAL A 3 -43.58 21.45 -5.96
C VAL A 3 -42.16 21.79 -6.43
N ALA A 4 -41.86 23.07 -6.67
CA ALA A 4 -40.54 23.57 -7.04
C ALA A 4 -39.47 23.35 -5.94
N GLY A 5 -39.83 23.48 -4.66
CA GLY A 5 -38.91 23.25 -3.54
C GLY A 5 -38.56 21.77 -3.34
N ARG A 6 -39.52 20.87 -3.60
CA ARG A 6 -39.27 19.41 -3.59
C ARG A 6 -38.41 18.97 -4.79
N ARG A 7 -38.58 19.60 -5.96
CA ARG A 7 -37.75 19.35 -7.14
C ARG A 7 -36.30 19.82 -6.95
N ARG A 8 -36.07 21.02 -6.39
CA ARG A 8 -34.72 21.52 -6.06
C ARG A 8 -34.02 20.66 -5.01
N ALA A 9 -34.70 20.24 -3.95
CA ALA A 9 -34.13 19.37 -2.93
C ALA A 9 -33.74 17.98 -3.49
N ARG A 10 -34.56 17.42 -4.39
CA ARG A 10 -34.24 16.17 -5.10
C ARG A 10 -33.08 16.33 -6.07
N LEU A 11 -32.95 17.48 -6.73
CA LEU A 11 -31.84 17.77 -7.65
C LEU A 11 -30.51 17.89 -6.90
N VAL A 12 -30.48 18.62 -5.78
CA VAL A 12 -29.30 18.76 -4.93
C VAL A 12 -28.88 17.42 -4.31
N ALA A 13 -29.84 16.61 -3.85
CA ALA A 13 -29.55 15.28 -3.35
C ALA A 13 -29.00 14.35 -4.44
N ARG A 14 -29.49 14.47 -5.68
CA ARG A 14 -28.96 13.71 -6.84
C ARG A 14 -27.55 14.17 -7.21
N LEU A 15 -27.29 15.47 -7.25
CA LEU A 15 -25.96 16.02 -7.54
C LEU A 15 -24.94 15.65 -6.45
N ALA A 16 -25.35 15.65 -5.17
CA ALA A 16 -24.49 15.20 -4.08
C ALA A 16 -24.19 13.70 -4.15
N VAL A 17 -25.17 12.86 -4.55
CA VAL A 17 -24.95 11.43 -4.79
C VAL A 17 -24.03 11.21 -5.99
N VAL A 18 -24.20 11.96 -7.08
CA VAL A 18 -23.31 11.88 -8.25
C VAL A 18 -21.90 12.32 -7.89
N ALA A 19 -21.73 13.42 -7.14
CA ALA A 19 -20.42 13.87 -6.67
C ALA A 19 -19.76 12.85 -5.72
N PHE A 20 -20.55 12.20 -4.87
CA PHE A 20 -20.07 11.15 -3.97
C PHE A 20 -19.69 9.86 -4.70
N LEU A 21 -20.44 9.48 -5.75
CA LEU A 21 -20.11 8.35 -6.62
C LEU A 21 -18.89 8.63 -7.50
N VAL A 22 -18.74 9.86 -7.99
CA VAL A 22 -17.55 10.30 -8.75
C VAL A 22 -16.33 10.38 -7.83
N ALA A 23 -16.47 10.89 -6.61
CA ALA A 23 -15.40 10.86 -5.60
C ALA A 23 -15.06 9.44 -5.16
N GLY A 24 -16.06 8.57 -5.00
CA GLY A 24 -15.87 7.14 -4.73
C GLY A 24 -15.20 6.39 -5.90
N GLY A 25 -15.54 6.76 -7.13
CA GLY A 25 -14.90 6.29 -8.35
C GLY A 25 -13.45 6.75 -8.44
N LEU A 26 -13.15 8.01 -8.11
CA LEU A 26 -11.78 8.52 -8.01
C LEU A 26 -10.98 7.85 -6.89
N VAL A 27 -11.60 7.51 -5.76
CA VAL A 27 -10.98 6.69 -4.71
C VAL A 27 -10.70 5.27 -5.23
N ALA A 28 -11.63 4.66 -5.98
CA ALA A 28 -11.44 3.34 -6.58
C ALA A 28 -10.38 3.33 -7.70
N ASP A 29 -10.28 4.41 -8.47
CA ASP A 29 -9.27 4.61 -9.51
C ASP A 29 -7.88 4.83 -8.88
N LEU A 30 -7.80 5.59 -7.79
CA LEU A 30 -6.59 5.73 -6.96
C LEU A 30 -6.21 4.40 -6.27
N LEU A 31 -7.15 3.48 -6.10
CA LEU A 31 -6.94 2.11 -5.62
C LEU A 31 -6.55 1.12 -6.75
N GLY A 32 -6.41 1.57 -8.00
CA GLY A 32 -5.98 0.73 -9.12
C GLY A 32 -7.03 -0.28 -9.61
N VAL A 33 -8.32 -0.09 -9.29
CA VAL A 33 -9.39 -1.08 -9.56
C VAL A 33 -9.89 -1.08 -11.01
N THR A 34 -9.47 -0.12 -11.84
CA THR A 34 -10.04 0.09 -13.20
C THR A 34 -9.25 -0.53 -14.35
N VAL A 35 -8.21 -1.33 -14.08
CA VAL A 35 -7.53 -2.09 -15.14
C VAL A 35 -7.45 -3.56 -14.75
N THR A 36 -8.45 -4.34 -15.16
CA THR A 36 -8.40 -5.81 -15.17
C THR A 36 -7.37 -6.28 -16.20
N ARG A 37 -6.09 -6.16 -15.84
CA ARG A 37 -5.03 -7.02 -16.37
C ARG A 37 -5.22 -8.42 -15.77
N PRO A 38 -4.78 -9.50 -16.46
CA PRO A 38 -4.77 -10.83 -15.87
C PRO A 38 -4.12 -10.76 -14.48
N ALA A 39 -4.74 -11.44 -13.51
CA ALA A 39 -4.47 -11.33 -12.07
C ALA A 39 -3.10 -11.91 -11.65
N PHE A 40 -2.02 -11.31 -12.17
CA PHE A 40 -0.72 -11.34 -11.54
C PHE A 40 -0.60 -10.02 -10.77
N ALA A 41 -1.22 -9.98 -9.59
CA ALA A 41 -1.18 -8.80 -8.73
C ALA A 41 0.25 -8.56 -8.21
N HIS A 42 1.00 -9.62 -7.97
CA HIS A 42 2.29 -9.54 -7.32
C HIS A 42 3.45 -9.59 -8.32
N ALA A 43 4.45 -8.75 -8.07
CA ALA A 43 5.71 -8.80 -8.78
C ALA A 43 6.34 -10.19 -8.60
N TYR A 44 6.61 -10.88 -9.70
CA TYR A 44 7.34 -12.14 -9.72
C TYR A 44 8.65 -11.98 -10.50
N LEU A 45 9.68 -12.69 -10.04
CA LEU A 45 11.01 -12.61 -10.62
C LEU A 45 11.01 -13.28 -12.00
N MET A 46 11.28 -12.47 -13.04
CA MET A 46 11.40 -12.90 -14.44
C MET A 46 12.82 -13.34 -14.80
N GLY A 47 13.80 -13.01 -13.96
CA GLY A 47 15.20 -13.38 -14.14
C GLY A 47 16.12 -12.55 -13.27
N SER A 48 17.33 -13.07 -13.07
CA SER A 48 18.37 -12.42 -12.28
C SER A 48 19.72 -12.54 -12.97
N SER A 49 20.63 -11.64 -12.62
CA SER A 49 22.06 -11.79 -12.88
C SER A 49 22.79 -11.51 -11.56
N PRO A 50 23.51 -12.49 -10.97
CA PRO A 50 23.65 -13.88 -11.42
C PRO A 50 22.34 -14.66 -11.50
N VAL A 51 22.34 -15.75 -12.27
CA VAL A 51 21.22 -16.70 -12.33
C VAL A 51 21.25 -17.57 -11.07
N ASP A 52 20.07 -18.00 -10.60
CA ASP A 52 19.97 -18.91 -9.45
C ASP A 52 20.79 -20.20 -9.67
N GLY A 53 21.59 -20.56 -8.67
CA GLY A 53 22.51 -21.70 -8.68
C GLY A 53 23.77 -21.52 -9.52
N GLN A 54 23.97 -20.35 -10.15
CA GLN A 54 25.13 -20.07 -10.99
C GLN A 54 26.43 -20.09 -10.17
N VAL A 55 27.46 -20.73 -10.73
CA VAL A 55 28.84 -20.65 -10.22
C VAL A 55 29.62 -19.74 -11.17
N LEU A 56 30.18 -18.65 -10.65
CA LEU A 56 30.99 -17.70 -11.41
C LEU A 56 32.46 -17.89 -11.08
N ASP A 57 33.32 -17.78 -12.09
CA ASP A 57 34.78 -17.82 -11.88
C ASP A 57 35.30 -16.63 -11.06
N ARG A 58 34.57 -15.51 -11.08
CA ARG A 58 34.92 -14.28 -10.36
C ARG A 58 33.68 -13.62 -9.77
N ALA A 59 33.88 -12.85 -8.70
CA ALA A 59 32.83 -12.08 -8.07
C ALA A 59 32.19 -11.10 -9.06
N PRO A 60 30.85 -11.06 -9.19
CA PRO A 60 30.17 -10.06 -9.99
C PRO A 60 30.20 -8.70 -9.29
N ALA A 61 30.25 -7.62 -10.05
CA ALA A 61 30.24 -6.26 -9.50
C ALA A 61 28.86 -5.87 -8.92
N GLU A 62 27.79 -6.50 -9.37
CA GLU A 62 26.42 -6.20 -8.97
C GLU A 62 25.51 -7.43 -9.09
N VAL A 63 24.36 -7.35 -8.43
CA VAL A 63 23.22 -8.23 -8.64
C VAL A 63 22.10 -7.42 -9.28
N SER A 64 21.43 -7.99 -10.28
CA SER A 64 20.19 -7.45 -10.85
C SER A 64 19.05 -8.45 -10.79
N LEU A 65 17.85 -7.93 -10.53
CA LEU A 65 16.58 -8.66 -10.42
C LEU A 65 15.56 -8.01 -11.35
N ARG A 66 15.08 -8.74 -12.36
CA ARG A 66 14.05 -8.27 -13.29
C ARG A 66 12.70 -8.85 -12.91
N PHE A 67 11.69 -8.00 -12.77
CA PHE A 67 10.32 -8.36 -12.46
C PHE A 67 9.39 -8.15 -13.66
N ASN A 68 8.22 -8.77 -13.61
CA ASN A 68 7.13 -8.61 -14.59
C ASN A 68 6.48 -7.22 -14.55
N GLU A 69 6.67 -6.47 -13.46
CA GLU A 69 6.09 -5.15 -13.26
C GLU A 69 7.03 -4.21 -12.51
N ALA A 70 6.65 -2.93 -12.41
CA ALA A 70 7.41 -1.94 -11.68
C ALA A 70 7.43 -2.25 -10.18
N VAL A 71 8.54 -1.95 -9.52
CA VAL A 71 8.74 -2.23 -8.09
C VAL A 71 9.29 -0.99 -7.41
N SER A 72 8.96 -0.78 -6.14
CA SER A 72 9.55 0.26 -5.29
C SER A 72 10.58 -0.38 -4.36
N LEU A 73 11.73 0.28 -4.23
CA LEU A 73 12.88 -0.18 -3.46
C LEU A 73 13.04 0.63 -2.17
N GLY A 74 13.25 -0.07 -1.07
CA GLY A 74 13.73 0.46 0.21
C GLY A 74 15.23 0.21 0.38
N ARG A 75 15.78 0.62 1.52
CA ARG A 75 17.22 0.51 1.78
C ARG A 75 17.68 -0.94 1.90
N ARG A 76 16.86 -1.81 2.48
CA ARG A 76 17.15 -3.24 2.65
C ARG A 76 16.48 -4.13 1.59
N SER A 77 16.10 -3.55 0.45
CA SER A 77 15.36 -4.29 -0.58
C SER A 77 16.13 -5.43 -1.23
N ILE A 78 17.46 -5.36 -1.25
CA ILE A 78 18.32 -6.46 -1.68
C ILE A 78 19.42 -6.61 -0.62
N GLN A 79 19.58 -7.81 -0.10
CA GLN A 79 20.59 -8.17 0.89
C GLN A 79 21.41 -9.33 0.36
N LEU A 80 22.72 -9.25 0.54
CA LEU A 80 23.65 -10.33 0.26
C LEU A 80 24.03 -10.99 1.58
N LEU A 81 23.89 -12.31 1.67
CA LEU A 81 24.24 -13.09 2.84
C LEU A 81 25.35 -14.09 2.50
N ASP A 82 26.30 -14.28 3.42
CA ASP A 82 27.31 -15.33 3.32
C ASP A 82 26.78 -16.69 3.83
N VAL A 83 27.59 -17.75 3.72
CA VAL A 83 27.22 -19.12 4.16
C VAL A 83 26.91 -19.26 5.65
N THR A 84 27.30 -18.28 6.47
CA THR A 84 26.99 -18.23 7.91
C THR A 84 25.65 -17.55 8.18
N GLY A 85 24.98 -17.04 7.15
CA GLY A 85 23.76 -16.26 7.27
C GLY A 85 24.01 -14.80 7.63
N ARG A 86 25.27 -14.34 7.63
CA ARG A 86 25.60 -12.96 7.96
C ARG A 86 25.38 -12.07 6.74
N SER A 87 24.66 -10.97 6.94
CA SER A 87 24.48 -9.94 5.91
C SER A 87 25.81 -9.24 5.63
N LEU A 88 26.15 -9.14 4.36
CA LEU A 88 27.28 -8.37 3.87
C LEU A 88 26.83 -6.96 3.49
N THR A 89 27.71 -5.99 3.68
CA THR A 89 27.47 -4.61 3.26
C THR A 89 27.48 -4.53 1.74
N THR A 90 26.43 -3.94 1.17
CA THR A 90 26.28 -3.74 -0.28
C THR A 90 26.10 -2.25 -0.58
N GLY A 91 26.08 -1.88 -1.87
CA GLY A 91 25.69 -0.53 -2.28
C GLY A 91 24.21 -0.22 -1.97
N ALA A 92 23.79 1.01 -2.22
CA ALA A 92 22.36 1.35 -2.12
C ALA A 92 21.57 0.66 -3.24
N PRO A 93 20.43 0.01 -2.95
CA PRO A 93 19.55 -0.53 -4.00
C PRO A 93 19.05 0.57 -4.94
N GLY A 94 18.97 0.26 -6.23
CA GLY A 94 18.54 1.20 -7.26
C GLY A 94 17.88 0.49 -8.44
N HIS A 95 17.39 1.29 -9.40
CA HIS A 95 16.84 0.75 -10.64
C HIS A 95 17.89 0.70 -11.74
N ALA A 96 18.05 -0.47 -12.35
CA ALA A 96 19.00 -0.66 -13.43
C ALA A 96 18.55 0.08 -14.69
N GLU A 97 19.45 0.89 -15.26
CA GLU A 97 19.20 1.65 -16.49
C GLU A 97 17.92 2.51 -16.45
N GLY A 98 17.49 2.93 -15.25
CA GLY A 98 16.23 3.67 -15.05
C GLY A 98 14.96 2.84 -15.26
N LYS A 99 15.05 1.50 -15.44
CA LYS A 99 13.91 0.62 -15.62
C LYS A 99 13.25 0.31 -14.26
N ALA A 100 12.05 0.82 -14.05
CA ALA A 100 11.31 0.66 -12.80
C ALA A 100 11.00 -0.80 -12.42
N ASN A 101 11.07 -1.75 -13.36
CA ASN A 101 10.87 -3.19 -13.10
C ASN A 101 12.17 -3.98 -12.90
N THR A 102 13.33 -3.31 -12.91
CA THR A 102 14.63 -3.97 -12.73
C THR A 102 15.34 -3.35 -11.54
N ALA A 103 15.51 -4.11 -10.46
CA ALA A 103 16.23 -3.70 -9.27
C ALA A 103 17.70 -4.14 -9.39
N GLN A 104 18.64 -3.35 -8.86
CA GLN A 104 20.03 -3.72 -8.75
C GLN A 104 20.65 -3.29 -7.43
N VAL A 105 21.73 -3.95 -7.05
CA VAL A 105 22.60 -3.54 -5.95
C VAL A 105 24.05 -3.86 -6.28
N GLY A 106 24.97 -2.94 -5.98
CA GLY A 106 26.40 -3.17 -6.11
C GLY A 106 26.93 -4.09 -5.01
N LEU A 107 27.83 -5.00 -5.36
CA LEU A 107 28.47 -5.93 -4.43
C LEU A 107 29.87 -5.44 -4.02
N PRO A 108 30.42 -5.93 -2.88
CA PRO A 108 31.83 -5.75 -2.55
C PRO A 108 32.74 -6.26 -3.67
N ALA A 109 33.83 -5.54 -3.94
CA ALA A 109 34.78 -5.92 -4.98
C ALA A 109 35.60 -7.19 -4.62
N ASP A 110 35.66 -7.52 -3.34
CA ASP A 110 36.50 -8.52 -2.71
C ASP A 110 35.69 -9.66 -2.05
N LEU A 111 34.62 -10.11 -2.71
CA LEU A 111 33.92 -11.32 -2.27
C LEU A 111 34.86 -12.53 -2.33
N ALA A 112 34.97 -13.23 -1.20
CA ALA A 112 35.69 -14.50 -1.10
C ALA A 112 35.04 -15.58 -1.99
N GLU A 113 35.77 -16.67 -2.23
CA GLU A 113 35.18 -17.84 -2.88
C GLU A 113 34.17 -18.53 -1.93
N GLY A 114 33.07 -19.03 -2.51
CA GLY A 114 32.00 -19.70 -1.79
C GLY A 114 30.60 -19.32 -2.27
N THR A 115 29.60 -19.87 -1.59
CA THR A 115 28.17 -19.64 -1.85
C THR A 115 27.67 -18.39 -1.12
N TYR A 116 26.87 -17.60 -1.83
CA TYR A 116 26.17 -16.43 -1.33
C TYR A 116 24.68 -16.56 -1.59
N VAL A 117 23.87 -15.95 -0.72
CA VAL A 117 22.42 -15.84 -0.91
C VAL A 117 22.05 -14.39 -1.15
N VAL A 118 21.32 -14.16 -2.23
CA VAL A 118 20.64 -12.90 -2.51
C VAL A 118 19.23 -13.03 -1.99
N ALA A 119 18.91 -12.32 -0.91
CA ALA A 119 17.54 -12.18 -0.43
C ALA A 119 17.00 -10.81 -0.86
N TRP A 120 15.76 -10.75 -1.34
CA TRP A 120 15.10 -9.50 -1.68
C TRP A 120 13.77 -9.34 -0.97
N ARG A 121 13.40 -8.08 -0.76
CA ARG A 121 12.11 -7.63 -0.25
C ARG A 121 11.74 -6.30 -0.91
N ILE A 122 10.74 -6.33 -1.77
CA ILE A 122 10.38 -5.19 -2.64
C ILE A 122 8.88 -4.94 -2.56
N THR A 123 8.45 -3.71 -2.85
CA THR A 123 7.01 -3.41 -2.96
C THR A 123 6.61 -3.41 -4.44
N SER A 124 5.68 -4.29 -4.82
CA SER A 124 5.11 -4.35 -6.17
C SER A 124 4.27 -3.10 -6.50
N ALA A 125 3.98 -2.88 -7.79
CA ALA A 125 3.14 -1.75 -8.23
C ALA A 125 1.71 -1.83 -7.66
N ASP A 126 1.26 -3.02 -7.27
CA ASP A 126 -0.02 -3.27 -6.61
C ASP A 126 -0.01 -3.01 -5.09
N SER A 127 1.08 -2.47 -4.54
CA SER A 127 1.31 -2.15 -3.12
C SER A 127 1.61 -3.32 -2.17
N HIS A 128 1.80 -4.56 -2.67
CA HIS A 128 2.19 -5.68 -1.81
C HIS A 128 3.70 -5.82 -1.72
N VAL A 129 4.18 -6.18 -0.52
CA VAL A 129 5.57 -6.54 -0.30
C VAL A 129 5.79 -7.99 -0.74
N VAL A 130 6.67 -8.19 -1.72
CA VAL A 130 7.09 -9.52 -2.19
C VAL A 130 8.53 -9.76 -1.76
N SER A 131 8.78 -10.95 -1.23
CA SER A 131 10.11 -11.39 -0.83
C SER A 131 10.49 -12.67 -1.54
N GLY A 132 11.79 -12.90 -1.69
CA GLY A 132 12.33 -14.16 -2.16
C GLY A 132 13.83 -14.23 -1.93
N ALA A 133 14.41 -15.38 -2.26
CA ALA A 133 15.85 -15.56 -2.20
C ALA A 133 16.32 -16.52 -3.29
N PHE A 134 17.55 -16.34 -3.72
CA PHE A 134 18.25 -17.26 -4.62
C PHE A 134 19.73 -17.33 -4.22
N SER A 135 20.46 -18.35 -4.68
CA SER A 135 21.88 -18.49 -4.35
C SER A 135 22.78 -18.42 -5.59
N PHE A 136 24.01 -17.94 -5.44
CA PHE A 136 25.06 -18.08 -6.44
C PHE A 136 26.38 -18.39 -5.73
N SER A 137 27.39 -18.84 -6.48
CA SER A 137 28.72 -19.12 -5.91
C SER A 137 29.82 -18.44 -6.70
N VAL A 138 30.89 -18.04 -6.01
CA VAL A 138 32.13 -17.52 -6.61
C VAL A 138 33.21 -18.58 -6.44
N GLY A 139 33.89 -18.97 -7.53
CA GLY A 139 34.91 -20.01 -7.57
C GLY A 139 34.34 -21.42 -7.43
N HIS A 140 33.77 -21.75 -6.26
CA HIS A 140 33.21 -23.07 -5.98
C HIS A 140 31.97 -22.99 -5.08
N ARG A 141 31.14 -24.03 -5.12
CA ARG A 141 30.03 -24.17 -4.16
C ARG A 141 30.58 -24.53 -2.79
N SER A 142 30.01 -23.92 -1.75
CA SER A 142 30.20 -24.31 -0.34
C SER A 142 28.86 -24.63 0.30
N SER A 143 28.88 -25.51 1.31
CA SER A 143 27.69 -25.88 2.09
C SER A 143 27.25 -24.71 2.97
N MET A 144 25.96 -24.41 2.99
CA MET A 144 25.39 -23.45 3.93
C MET A 144 25.48 -23.99 5.35
N ALA A 145 26.06 -23.21 6.26
CA ALA A 145 26.23 -23.59 7.66
C ALA A 145 25.02 -23.20 8.52
N ALA A 146 24.27 -22.18 8.11
CA ALA A 146 23.10 -21.68 8.82
C ALA A 146 21.81 -21.92 8.03
N SER A 147 20.73 -22.25 8.75
CA SER A 147 19.37 -22.04 8.26
C SER A 147 19.13 -20.54 8.16
N LEU A 148 18.81 -20.05 6.97
CA LEU A 148 18.41 -18.65 6.78
C LEU A 148 16.98 -18.44 7.30
N GLU A 149 16.81 -18.41 8.62
CA GLU A 149 15.59 -17.86 9.20
C GLU A 149 15.58 -16.35 8.94
N GLN A 150 14.67 -15.93 8.08
CA GLN A 150 14.44 -14.52 7.83
C GLN A 150 13.73 -13.97 9.08
N ASP A 151 14.47 -13.17 9.87
CA ASP A 151 14.11 -12.62 11.19
C ASP A 151 12.95 -11.58 11.15
N ALA A 152 11.99 -11.79 10.25
CA ALA A 152 10.86 -10.89 10.03
C ALA A 152 9.77 -11.15 11.07
N ASP A 153 9.35 -10.08 11.74
CA ASP A 153 8.24 -10.11 12.69
C ASP A 153 6.93 -10.55 11.98
N PRO A 154 6.38 -11.73 12.31
CA PRO A 154 5.20 -12.26 11.63
C PRO A 154 3.93 -11.44 11.91
N ALA A 155 3.94 -10.56 12.91
CA ALA A 155 2.81 -9.70 13.19
C ALA A 155 2.66 -8.57 12.16
N VAL A 156 3.75 -8.13 11.53
CA VAL A 156 3.75 -7.05 10.52
C VAL A 156 2.80 -7.35 9.34
N PRO A 157 2.91 -8.48 8.61
CA PRO A 157 2.00 -8.78 7.51
C PRO A 157 0.54 -8.96 7.98
N VAL A 158 0.32 -9.49 9.19
CA VAL A 158 -1.02 -9.66 9.76
C VAL A 158 -1.67 -8.30 10.03
N VAL A 159 -0.94 -7.37 10.65
CA VAL A 159 -1.43 -6.02 10.94
C VAL A 159 -1.69 -5.24 9.65
N ASP A 160 -0.82 -5.37 8.64
CA ASP A 160 -1.06 -4.78 7.32
C ASP A 160 -2.37 -5.33 6.70
N ALA A 161 -2.55 -6.65 6.70
CA ALA A 161 -3.76 -7.30 6.19
C ALA A 161 -5.03 -6.83 6.92
N VAL A 162 -4.98 -6.72 8.26
CA VAL A 162 -6.08 -6.20 9.07
C VAL A 162 -6.36 -4.73 8.72
N GLY A 163 -5.33 -3.89 8.59
CA GLY A 163 -5.46 -2.49 8.19
C GLY A 163 -6.16 -2.34 6.82
N ARG A 164 -5.76 -3.17 5.85
CA ARG A 164 -6.41 -3.25 4.53
C ARG A 164 -7.87 -3.70 4.63
N GLY A 165 -8.15 -4.74 5.42
CA GLY A 165 -9.50 -5.23 5.68
C GLY A 165 -10.42 -4.16 6.27
N LEU A 166 -9.93 -3.40 7.26
CA LEU A 166 -10.63 -2.27 7.86
C LEU A 166 -10.89 -1.16 6.83
N ALA A 167 -9.90 -0.85 5.99
CA ALA A 167 -10.04 0.15 4.94
C ALA A 167 -11.11 -0.26 3.90
N PHE A 168 -11.12 -1.52 3.46
CA PHE A 168 -12.14 -2.02 2.54
C PHE A 168 -13.54 -2.05 3.15
N LEU A 169 -13.66 -2.49 4.41
CA LEU A 169 -14.93 -2.45 5.13
C LEU A 169 -15.43 -1.01 5.29
N GLY A 170 -14.54 -0.09 5.66
CA GLY A 170 -14.84 1.34 5.75
C GLY A 170 -15.33 1.91 4.43
N LEU A 171 -14.64 1.61 3.32
CA LEU A 171 -15.02 2.02 1.98
C LEU A 171 -16.41 1.46 1.58
N ALA A 172 -16.66 0.19 1.85
CA ALA A 172 -17.95 -0.45 1.58
C ALA A 172 -19.10 0.21 2.37
N LEU A 173 -18.86 0.60 3.63
CA LEU A 173 -19.85 1.30 4.45
C LEU A 173 -20.07 2.75 4.00
N VAL A 174 -19.00 3.47 3.61
CA VAL A 174 -19.11 4.83 3.07
C VAL A 174 -19.91 4.82 1.77
N LEU A 175 -19.53 3.99 0.79
CA LEU A 175 -20.18 3.93 -0.51
C LEU A 175 -21.54 3.25 -0.45
N GLY A 176 -21.59 2.01 0.04
CA GLY A 176 -22.79 1.20 0.11
C GLY A 176 -23.78 1.71 1.16
N GLY A 177 -23.32 2.00 2.37
CA GLY A 177 -24.16 2.58 3.43
C GLY A 177 -24.66 3.98 3.07
N GLY A 178 -23.80 4.81 2.47
CA GLY A 178 -24.17 6.12 1.94
C GLY A 178 -25.25 6.03 0.86
N LEU A 179 -25.08 5.16 -0.13
CA LEU A 179 -26.06 4.93 -1.20
C LEU A 179 -27.38 4.37 -0.65
N PHE A 180 -27.32 3.40 0.26
CA PHE A 180 -28.48 2.80 0.91
C PHE A 180 -29.33 3.85 1.63
N VAL A 181 -28.71 4.66 2.49
CA VAL A 181 -29.38 5.78 3.18
C VAL A 181 -29.86 6.84 2.18
N ALA A 182 -29.16 7.01 1.06
CA ALA A 182 -29.51 8.03 0.09
C ALA A 182 -30.75 7.70 -0.75
N VAL A 183 -30.88 6.43 -1.17
CA VAL A 183 -31.84 5.97 -2.17
C VAL A 183 -32.93 5.10 -1.56
N LEU A 184 -32.54 4.09 -0.78
CA LEU A 184 -33.45 3.06 -0.27
C LEU A 184 -34.05 3.46 1.09
N TRP A 185 -33.32 4.22 1.90
CA TRP A 185 -33.80 4.70 3.19
C TRP A 185 -33.61 6.22 3.41
N PRO A 186 -34.35 7.08 2.68
CA PRO A 186 -34.18 8.54 2.75
C PRO A 186 -34.42 9.13 4.16
N GLY A 187 -35.32 8.53 4.95
CA GLY A 187 -35.56 8.91 6.35
C GLY A 187 -34.37 8.61 7.27
N GLY A 188 -33.53 7.63 6.90
CA GLY A 188 -32.31 7.26 7.60
C GLY A 188 -31.25 8.36 7.63
N ARG A 189 -31.33 9.37 6.74
CA ARG A 189 -30.46 10.56 6.78
C ARG A 189 -30.65 11.37 8.08
N ASN A 190 -31.88 11.40 8.59
CA ASN A 190 -32.23 12.11 9.82
C ASN A 190 -32.21 11.18 11.05
N ASP A 191 -32.06 9.87 10.85
CA ASP A 191 -31.92 8.88 11.93
C ASP A 191 -30.46 8.80 12.41
N ARG A 192 -30.29 8.68 13.72
CA ARG A 192 -28.99 8.42 14.35
C ARG A 192 -28.37 7.11 13.85
N ARG A 193 -29.18 6.10 13.52
CA ARG A 193 -28.69 4.80 13.01
C ARG A 193 -28.05 4.92 11.63
N GLY A 194 -28.74 5.54 10.68
CA GLY A 194 -28.21 5.77 9.33
C GLY A 194 -26.94 6.63 9.35
N ARG A 195 -26.91 7.67 10.18
CA ARG A 195 -25.70 8.49 10.40
C ARG A 195 -24.55 7.69 11.01
N ARG A 196 -24.81 6.83 12.00
CA ARG A 196 -23.79 5.99 12.64
C ARG A 196 -23.11 5.07 11.62
N ILE A 197 -23.86 4.43 10.73
CA ILE A 197 -23.31 3.53 9.69
C ILE A 197 -22.28 4.27 8.83
N VAL A 198 -22.64 5.46 8.32
CA VAL A 198 -21.76 6.25 7.45
C VAL A 198 -20.53 6.75 8.21
N TRP A 199 -20.70 7.22 9.46
CA TRP A 199 -19.58 7.66 10.30
C TRP A 199 -18.64 6.51 10.70
N SER A 200 -19.17 5.32 10.99
CA SER A 200 -18.37 4.11 11.20
C SER A 200 -17.57 3.77 9.95
N GLY A 201 -18.15 3.94 8.76
CA GLY A 201 -17.44 3.78 7.49
C GLY A 201 -16.25 4.73 7.36
N PHE A 202 -16.46 6.03 7.58
CA PHE A 202 -15.37 7.02 7.55
C PHE A 202 -14.28 6.72 8.59
N ALA A 203 -14.67 6.34 9.81
CA ALA A 203 -13.74 6.01 10.89
C ALA A 203 -12.90 4.77 10.57
N LEU A 204 -13.51 3.70 10.06
CA LEU A 204 -12.82 2.47 9.66
C LEU A 204 -11.89 2.72 8.48
N LEU A 205 -12.33 3.49 7.48
CA LEU A 205 -11.51 3.84 6.33
C LEU A 205 -10.29 4.67 6.74
N ALA A 206 -10.47 5.67 7.60
CA ALA A 206 -9.36 6.46 8.13
C ALA A 206 -8.40 5.60 8.97
N ALA A 207 -8.91 4.83 9.92
CA ALA A 207 -8.11 3.99 10.80
C ALA A 207 -7.33 2.92 10.02
N GLY A 208 -7.99 2.18 9.14
CA GLY A 208 -7.32 1.19 8.29
C GLY A 208 -6.26 1.81 7.39
N THR A 209 -6.52 3.00 6.84
CA THR A 209 -5.53 3.74 6.06
C THR A 209 -4.30 4.12 6.85
N THR A 210 -4.50 4.65 8.06
CA THR A 210 -3.39 5.02 8.95
C THR A 210 -2.58 3.78 9.33
N VAL A 211 -3.23 2.66 9.65
CA VAL A 211 -2.53 1.40 9.98
C VAL A 211 -1.63 0.97 8.83
N VAL A 212 -2.15 0.90 7.59
CA VAL A 212 -1.35 0.52 6.41
C VAL A 212 -0.18 1.49 6.21
N LEU A 213 -0.42 2.81 6.33
CA LEU A 213 0.64 3.81 6.17
C LEU A 213 1.78 3.65 7.20
N LEU A 214 1.44 3.35 8.45
CA LEU A 214 2.43 3.18 9.53
C LEU A 214 3.20 1.85 9.39
N VAL A 215 2.53 0.79 8.95
CA VAL A 215 3.10 -0.56 8.90
C VAL A 215 3.90 -0.82 7.62
N GLN A 216 3.62 -0.08 6.55
CA GLN A 216 4.29 -0.25 5.25
C GLN A 216 5.82 -0.12 5.34
N GLY A 217 6.32 0.84 6.12
CA GLY A 217 7.76 1.06 6.28
C GLY A 217 8.48 -0.15 6.91
N PRO A 218 8.06 -0.59 8.12
CA PRO A 218 8.56 -1.81 8.72
C PRO A 218 8.41 -3.03 7.82
N TYR A 219 7.29 -3.16 7.12
CA TYR A 219 7.06 -4.29 6.22
C TYR A 219 8.07 -4.29 5.07
N ALA A 220 8.28 -3.15 4.39
CA ALA A 220 9.22 -3.05 3.28
C ALA A 220 10.68 -3.28 3.70
N GLU A 221 11.08 -2.82 4.88
CA GLU A 221 12.47 -2.95 5.38
C GLU A 221 12.71 -4.26 6.16
N GLY A 222 11.66 -5.00 6.51
CA GLY A 222 11.78 -6.18 7.39
C GLY A 222 12.02 -5.85 8.85
N ALA A 223 11.57 -4.69 9.32
CA ALA A 223 11.64 -4.30 10.73
C ALA A 223 10.40 -4.80 11.50
N SER A 224 10.49 -4.78 12.84
CA SER A 224 9.37 -5.15 13.70
C SER A 224 8.29 -4.08 13.79
N LEU A 225 7.12 -4.43 14.34
CA LEU A 225 6.02 -3.48 14.56
C LEU A 225 6.39 -2.30 15.46
N ALA A 226 7.40 -2.44 16.32
CA ALA A 226 7.88 -1.35 17.17
C ALA A 226 8.40 -0.16 16.34
N ALA A 227 8.85 -0.39 15.11
CA ALA A 227 9.34 0.64 14.21
C ALA A 227 8.21 1.34 13.40
N ALA A 228 6.94 0.97 13.58
CA ALA A 228 5.83 1.52 12.78
C ALA A 228 5.63 3.04 12.94
N ALA A 229 6.07 3.61 14.07
CA ALA A 229 6.04 5.05 14.32
C ALA A 229 7.40 5.73 14.11
N ASP A 230 8.42 5.03 13.60
CA ASP A 230 9.74 5.60 13.34
C ASP A 230 9.63 6.70 12.26
N PRO A 231 9.97 7.97 12.57
CA PRO A 231 9.88 9.07 11.63
C PRO A 231 10.68 8.85 10.34
N THR A 232 11.79 8.11 10.41
CA THR A 232 12.63 7.83 9.25
C THR A 232 11.97 6.84 8.30
N LEU A 233 11.31 5.81 8.83
CA LEU A 233 10.55 4.83 8.04
C LEU A 233 9.26 5.44 7.49
N LEU A 234 8.60 6.28 8.27
CA LEU A 234 7.43 7.03 7.83
C LEU A 234 7.78 8.02 6.72
N GLY A 235 8.88 8.76 6.87
CA GLY A 235 9.39 9.67 5.84
C GLY A 235 9.75 8.94 4.55
N ALA A 236 10.42 7.79 4.66
CA ALA A 236 10.71 6.92 3.51
C ALA A 236 9.43 6.37 2.86
N THR A 237 8.43 6.00 3.65
CA THR A 237 7.14 5.53 3.12
C THR A 237 6.41 6.65 2.38
N LEU A 238 6.36 7.86 2.95
CA LEU A 238 5.69 9.03 2.37
C LEU A 238 6.37 9.57 1.11
N SER A 239 7.65 9.28 0.88
CA SER A 239 8.32 9.61 -0.38
C SER A 239 7.98 8.63 -1.52
N THR A 240 7.40 7.47 -1.21
CA THR A 240 6.91 6.52 -2.21
C THR A 240 5.56 6.95 -2.79
N ARG A 241 5.25 6.48 -4.01
CA ARG A 241 3.93 6.69 -4.63
C ARG A 241 2.79 6.14 -3.77
N LEU A 242 3.00 4.98 -3.15
CA LEU A 242 2.03 4.35 -2.26
C LEU A 242 1.76 5.23 -1.03
N GLY A 243 2.80 5.69 -0.35
CA GLY A 243 2.64 6.57 0.81
C GLY A 243 1.94 7.89 0.48
N GLN A 244 2.27 8.48 -0.67
CA GLN A 244 1.57 9.67 -1.19
C GLN A 244 0.08 9.39 -1.46
N ALA A 245 -0.25 8.26 -2.07
CA ALA A 245 -1.64 7.87 -2.32
C ALA A 245 -2.42 7.64 -1.02
N LEU A 246 -1.81 6.99 -0.02
CA LEU A 246 -2.40 6.77 1.30
C LEU A 246 -2.62 8.09 2.05
N ALA A 247 -1.66 9.02 1.99
CA ALA A 247 -1.79 10.35 2.57
C ALA A 247 -2.91 11.17 1.89
N ALA A 248 -2.96 11.16 0.56
CA ALA A 248 -4.03 11.80 -0.22
C ALA A 248 -5.40 11.21 0.14
N ARG A 249 -5.48 9.89 0.34
CA ARG A 249 -6.69 9.19 0.80
C ARG A 249 -7.16 9.69 2.17
N LEU A 250 -6.25 9.89 3.14
CA LEU A 250 -6.61 10.43 4.45
C LEU A 250 -7.18 11.85 4.34
N VAL A 251 -6.56 12.71 3.52
CA VAL A 251 -7.06 14.07 3.28
C VAL A 251 -8.45 14.02 2.64
N LEU A 252 -8.64 13.20 1.63
CA LEU A 252 -9.92 13.05 0.95
C LEU A 252 -11.01 12.51 1.89
N VAL A 253 -10.70 11.53 2.73
CA VAL A 253 -11.61 11.00 3.75
C VAL A 253 -12.04 12.09 4.72
N ALA A 254 -11.10 12.92 5.18
CA ALA A 254 -11.40 14.05 6.07
C ALA A 254 -12.31 15.09 5.40
N LEU A 255 -12.02 15.46 4.14
CA LEU A 255 -12.82 16.41 3.38
C LEU A 255 -14.25 15.90 3.13
N LEU A 256 -14.39 14.62 2.76
CA LEU A 256 -15.69 13.99 2.54
C LEU A 256 -16.49 13.86 3.84
N ALA A 257 -15.84 13.51 4.95
CA ALA A 257 -16.47 13.46 6.26
C ALA A 257 -16.95 14.85 6.71
N ALA A 258 -16.16 15.90 6.48
CA ALA A 258 -16.54 17.29 6.75
C ALA A 258 -17.73 17.73 5.88
N ALA A 259 -17.69 17.45 4.57
CA ALA A 259 -18.79 17.74 3.66
C ALA A 259 -20.09 17.03 4.07
N PHE A 260 -19.99 15.75 4.45
CA PHE A 260 -21.12 14.98 4.98
C PHE A 260 -21.67 15.59 6.28
N HIS A 261 -20.80 16.00 7.21
CA HIS A 261 -21.19 16.68 8.43
C HIS A 261 -21.96 17.98 8.16
N LEU A 262 -21.46 18.81 7.23
CA LEU A 262 -22.10 20.07 6.85
C LEU A 262 -23.45 19.87 6.18
N ALA A 263 -23.59 18.86 5.32
CA ALA A 263 -24.85 18.53 4.65
C ALA A 263 -25.96 18.07 5.62
N LEU A 264 -25.60 17.60 6.81
CA LEU A 264 -26.52 17.18 7.86
C LEU A 264 -26.98 18.33 8.77
N ARG A 265 -26.41 19.55 8.63
CA ARG A 265 -26.81 20.69 9.46
C ARG A 265 -28.22 21.15 9.05
N PRO A 266 -29.15 21.36 10.00
CA PRO A 266 -30.48 21.88 9.67
C PRO A 266 -30.33 23.27 9.04
N THR A 267 -30.96 23.47 7.89
CA THR A 267 -31.02 24.79 7.26
C THR A 267 -31.99 25.65 8.06
N ASN A 268 -31.46 26.57 8.87
CA ASN A 268 -32.26 27.60 9.54
C ASN A 268 -32.92 28.47 8.46
N ARG A 269 -34.14 28.11 8.05
CA ARG A 269 -35.02 29.03 7.32
C ARG A 269 -35.69 29.90 8.37
N THR A 270 -35.27 31.14 8.48
CA THR A 270 -36.04 32.18 9.15
C THR A 270 -37.43 32.24 8.52
N PRO A 271 -38.53 32.17 9.30
CA PRO A 271 -39.86 32.38 8.76
C PRO A 271 -39.95 33.83 8.24
N ALA A 272 -40.55 34.00 7.06
CA ALA A 272 -40.81 35.33 6.51
C ALA A 272 -41.76 36.09 7.46
N PRO A 273 -41.52 37.39 7.73
CA PRO A 273 -42.48 38.20 8.46
C PRO A 273 -43.80 38.27 7.66
N THR A 274 -44.90 38.00 8.35
CA THR A 274 -46.28 38.07 7.84
C THR A 274 -46.68 39.48 7.47
#